data_AF-A0A316ZHY3-F1
#
_entry.id   AF-A0A316ZHY3-F1
#
_cell.length_a   1.000
_cell.length_b   1.000
_cell.length_c   1.000
_cell.angle_alpha   90.00
_cell.angle_beta   90.00
_cell.angle_gamma   90.00
#
_symmetry.space_group_name_H-M   'P 1'
#
loop_
_entity.id
_entity.type
_entity.pdbx_description
1 polymer ?
#
loop_
_entity_poly.entity_id
_entity_poly.type
_entity_poly.pdbx_seq_one_letter_code
_entity_poly.pdbx_strand_id
1 'polypeptide(L)'
;MGFVRDEFHEHDAISDIGDSFRRMLVSERRSASAARSLEVPPAGNEELVDAETRTAITRWRRIPKHMYPTKLQLTIPHHPWIDVGFPWPALRDRILTLTEERIIDEDELCADMIMPGSYDGQQPSFIVWGSDALDDRAWEMSEGFAQRWPMLIDEEMIKT
;
A
#
# COMPACT_ATOMS: atom_id res chain seq x y z
N MET A 1 -26.38 -16.16 -3.81
CA MET A 1 -26.53 -15.22 -2.69
C MET A 1 -25.73 -13.99 -3.09
N GLY A 2 -26.39 -12.96 -3.63
CA GLY A 2 -25.69 -11.77 -4.13
C GLY A 2 -25.42 -10.84 -2.96
N PHE A 3 -24.15 -10.50 -2.75
CA PHE A 3 -23.78 -9.40 -1.87
C PHE A 3 -24.32 -8.11 -2.51
N VAL A 4 -25.16 -7.39 -1.76
CA VAL A 4 -25.77 -6.14 -2.21
C VAL A 4 -24.72 -5.03 -2.07
N ARG A 5 -24.61 -4.15 -3.08
CA ARG A 5 -23.69 -3.01 -3.14
C ARG A 5 -23.67 -2.14 -1.86
N ASP A 6 -24.71 -2.19 -1.03
CA ASP A 6 -24.87 -1.40 0.20
C ASP A 6 -24.08 -1.90 1.42
N GLU A 7 -23.47 -3.09 1.41
CA GLU A 7 -22.80 -3.64 2.60
C GLU A 7 -21.36 -3.12 2.83
N PHE A 8 -20.81 -2.31 1.91
CA PHE A 8 -19.44 -1.76 2.04
C PHE A 8 -19.37 -0.39 2.72
N HIS A 9 -20.51 0.23 3.06
CA HIS A 9 -20.56 1.62 3.56
C HIS A 9 -20.23 1.83 5.05
N GLU A 10 -19.86 0.79 5.81
CA GLU A 10 -19.75 0.94 7.27
C GLU A 10 -18.35 1.23 7.84
N HIS A 11 -17.27 1.30 7.05
CA HIS A 11 -15.97 1.74 7.59
C HIS A 11 -15.09 2.49 6.57
N ASP A 12 -15.30 3.80 6.43
CA ASP A 12 -14.35 4.77 5.83
C ASP A 12 -13.08 4.90 6.67
N ALA A 13 -12.32 3.82 6.84
CA ALA A 13 -11.03 3.90 7.50
C ALA A 13 -10.08 4.70 6.62
N ILE A 14 -9.43 5.73 7.20
CA ILE A 14 -8.34 6.46 6.54
C ILE A 14 -7.04 5.75 6.88
N SER A 15 -6.16 5.58 5.89
CA SER A 15 -4.85 4.96 6.08
C SER A 15 -4.00 5.69 7.12
N ASP A 16 -3.45 4.91 8.07
CA ASP A 16 -2.44 5.36 9.03
C ASP A 16 -0.99 5.16 8.52
N ILE A 17 -0.81 4.85 7.22
CA ILE A 17 0.51 4.55 6.65
C ILE A 17 1.49 5.70 6.86
N GLY A 18 1.00 6.94 6.80
CA GLY A 18 1.82 8.13 6.98
C GLY A 18 2.41 8.23 8.38
N ASP A 19 1.64 7.99 9.43
CA ASP A 19 2.16 8.06 10.80
C ASP A 19 3.08 6.90 11.11
N SER A 20 2.72 5.69 10.69
CA SER A 20 3.57 4.50 10.83
C SER A 20 4.93 4.70 10.15
N PHE A 21 4.94 5.24 8.93
CA PHE A 21 6.16 5.50 8.18
C PHE A 21 7.01 6.62 8.78
N ARG A 22 6.38 7.72 9.25
CA ARG A 22 7.10 8.81 9.93
C ARG A 22 7.77 8.35 11.22
N ARG A 23 7.09 7.53 12.04
CA ARG A 23 7.67 6.95 13.27
C ARG A 23 8.93 6.16 12.95
N MET A 24 8.90 5.37 11.88
CA MET A 24 10.06 4.62 11.40
C MET A 24 11.21 5.54 10.98
N LEU A 25 10.98 6.55 10.14
CA LEU A 25 12.01 7.50 9.71
C LEU A 25 12.67 8.25 10.88
N VAL A 26 11.87 8.70 11.86
CA VAL A 26 12.36 9.36 13.07
C VAL A 26 13.29 8.42 13.85
N SER A 27 12.92 7.16 13.99
CA SER A 27 13.74 6.20 14.71
C SER A 27 15.02 5.81 13.99
N GLU A 28 15.01 5.73 12.66
CA GLU A 28 16.23 5.48 11.87
C GLU A 28 17.20 6.64 12.01
N ARG A 29 16.71 7.88 11.94
CA ARG A 29 17.54 9.09 12.13
C ARG A 29 18.15 9.15 13.52
N ARG A 30 17.39 8.80 14.57
CA ARG A 30 17.91 8.72 15.95
C ARG A 30 19.04 7.68 16.05
N SER A 31 18.82 6.49 15.50
CA SER A 31 19.83 5.42 15.48
C SER A 31 21.11 5.82 14.74
N ALA A 32 20.98 6.44 13.57
CA ALA A 32 22.12 6.91 12.78
C ALA A 32 22.88 8.05 13.47
N SER A 33 22.17 8.96 14.16
CA SER A 33 22.80 10.03 14.94
C SER A 33 23.55 9.49 16.16
N ALA A 34 22.98 8.52 16.87
CA ALA A 34 23.63 7.87 18.01
C ALA A 34 24.90 7.11 17.60
N ALA A 35 24.87 6.41 16.45
CA ALA A 35 26.05 5.72 15.93
C ALA A 35 27.17 6.69 15.47
N ARG A 36 26.82 7.93 15.12
CA ARG A 36 27.76 8.96 14.66
C ARG A 36 28.36 9.77 15.82
N SER A 37 27.63 9.92 16.93
CA SER A 37 28.13 10.46 18.19
C SER A 37 28.82 9.34 18.99
N LEU A 38 30.06 9.01 18.62
CA LEU A 38 30.91 8.02 19.32
C LEU A 38 31.45 8.56 20.67
N GLU A 39 30.62 9.27 21.44
CA GLU A 39 30.87 9.51 22.86
C GLU A 39 30.11 8.42 23.62
N VAL A 40 30.84 7.59 24.39
CA VAL A 40 30.25 6.57 25.25
C VAL A 40 29.26 7.27 26.18
N PRO A 41 27.94 6.99 26.09
CA PRO A 41 27.00 7.61 27.00
C PRO A 41 27.31 7.13 28.43
N PRO A 42 27.22 8.01 29.45
CA PRO A 42 27.32 7.55 30.82
C PRO A 42 26.27 6.44 31.03
N ALA A 43 26.71 5.29 31.54
CA ALA A 43 25.86 4.14 31.80
C ALA A 43 24.65 4.59 32.65
N GLY A 44 23.49 4.76 32.02
CA GLY A 44 22.33 5.30 32.73
C GLY A 44 21.16 5.79 31.87
N ASN A 45 21.30 5.92 30.55
CA ASN A 45 20.17 6.33 29.69
C ASN A 45 20.07 5.51 28.40
N GLU A 46 20.04 4.18 28.51
CA GLU A 46 19.28 3.37 27.56
C GLU A 46 17.79 3.65 27.80
N GLU A 47 17.33 4.86 27.48
CA GLU A 47 15.91 5.15 27.44
C GLU A 47 15.35 4.44 26.20
N LEU A 48 14.97 3.20 26.48
CA LEU A 48 14.20 2.26 25.71
C LEU A 48 13.46 2.95 24.56
N VAL A 49 13.99 2.81 23.34
CA VAL A 49 13.13 2.86 22.16
C VAL A 49 12.04 1.85 22.45
N ASP A 50 10.81 2.31 22.64
CA ASP A 50 9.74 1.47 23.17
C ASP A 50 9.57 0.23 22.25
N ALA A 51 9.06 -0.86 22.83
CA ALA A 51 8.97 -2.13 22.11
C ALA A 51 8.10 -2.03 20.83
N GLU A 52 7.16 -1.10 20.79
CA GLU A 52 6.27 -0.84 19.66
C GLU A 52 7.03 -0.16 18.52
N THR A 53 7.85 0.84 18.83
CA THR A 53 8.75 1.51 17.89
C THR A 53 9.79 0.56 17.30
N ARG A 54 10.39 -0.33 18.11
CA ARG A 54 11.32 -1.37 17.59
C ARG A 54 10.62 -2.37 16.68
N THR A 55 9.38 -2.71 16.99
CA THR A 55 8.54 -3.60 16.16
C THR A 55 8.20 -2.94 14.83
N ALA A 56 7.81 -1.66 14.84
CA ALA A 56 7.48 -0.89 13.64
C ALA A 56 8.68 -0.78 12.67
N ILE A 57 9.88 -0.44 13.18
CA ILE A 57 11.11 -0.37 12.36
C ILE A 57 11.42 -1.73 11.73
N THR A 58 11.34 -2.80 12.53
CA THR A 58 11.65 -4.15 12.04
C THR A 58 10.67 -4.60 10.95
N ARG A 59 9.41 -4.18 11.04
CA ARG A 59 8.41 -4.43 9.99
C ARG A 59 8.78 -3.71 8.70
N TRP A 60 8.98 -2.39 8.73
CA TRP A 60 9.30 -1.60 7.54
C TRP A 60 10.61 -1.99 6.84
N ARG A 61 11.62 -2.46 7.60
CA ARG A 61 12.87 -2.97 7.03
C ARG A 61 12.71 -4.27 6.23
N ARG A 62 11.63 -5.01 6.46
CA ARG A 62 11.32 -6.25 5.73
C ARG A 62 10.40 -6.00 4.53
N ILE A 63 9.86 -4.80 4.42
CA ILE A 63 9.00 -4.39 3.30
C ILE A 63 9.88 -3.92 2.14
N PRO A 64 9.68 -4.41 0.91
CA PRO A 64 10.38 -3.92 -0.27
C PRO A 64 10.17 -2.41 -0.49
N LYS A 65 11.17 -1.73 -1.06
CA LYS A 65 11.12 -0.27 -1.22
C LYS A 65 9.96 0.21 -2.11
N HIS A 66 9.54 -0.58 -3.09
CA HIS A 66 8.41 -0.23 -3.94
C HIS A 66 7.06 -0.31 -3.20
N MET A 67 7.03 -0.88 -2.00
CA MET A 67 5.87 -0.88 -1.11
C MET A 67 5.91 0.28 -0.09
N TYR A 68 6.96 1.11 -0.08
CA TYR A 68 6.98 2.29 0.78
C TYR A 68 5.91 3.29 0.31
N PRO A 69 5.33 4.09 1.23
CA PRO A 69 4.32 5.07 0.85
C PRO A 69 4.91 6.09 -0.12
N THR A 70 4.15 6.39 -1.17
CA THR A 70 4.50 7.45 -2.11
C THR A 70 4.30 8.83 -1.49
N LYS A 71 4.75 9.87 -2.20
CA LYS A 71 4.48 11.25 -1.77
C LYS A 71 2.97 11.53 -1.71
N LEU A 72 2.20 11.03 -2.68
CA LEU A 72 0.75 11.23 -2.72
C LEU A 72 0.04 10.51 -1.57
N GLN A 73 0.43 9.27 -1.26
CA GLN A 73 -0.10 8.54 -0.10
C GLN A 73 0.18 9.23 1.24
N LEU A 74 1.24 10.05 1.33
CA LEU A 74 1.54 10.83 2.53
C LEU A 74 0.75 12.14 2.63
N THR A 75 0.06 12.55 1.56
CA THR A 75 -0.62 13.86 1.45
C THR A 75 -2.12 13.76 1.23
N ILE A 76 -2.58 12.74 0.53
CA ILE A 76 -3.99 12.53 0.17
C ILE A 76 -4.56 11.50 1.16
N PRO A 77 -5.62 11.84 1.94
CA PRO A 77 -6.36 10.85 2.72
C PRO A 77 -6.98 9.80 1.79
N HIS A 78 -6.78 8.52 2.10
CA HIS A 78 -7.20 7.43 1.23
C HIS A 78 -7.46 6.15 2.04
N HIS A 79 -8.17 5.18 1.46
CA HIS A 79 -8.48 3.94 2.15
C HIS A 79 -7.25 3.01 2.26
N PRO A 80 -7.02 2.33 3.40
CA PRO A 80 -5.88 1.42 3.62
C PRO A 80 -5.69 0.31 2.59
N TRP A 81 -6.70 -0.01 1.77
CA TRP A 81 -6.61 -1.12 0.81
C TRP A 81 -5.65 -0.76 -0.33
N ILE A 82 -5.51 0.54 -0.64
CA ILE A 82 -4.58 1.07 -1.66
C ILE A 82 -3.11 0.83 -1.24
N ASP A 83 -2.82 0.76 0.05
CA ASP A 83 -1.46 0.54 0.56
C ASP A 83 -0.93 -0.88 0.33
N VAL A 84 -1.83 -1.86 0.34
CA VAL A 84 -1.51 -3.29 0.34
C VAL A 84 -1.85 -3.99 -0.96
N GLY A 85 -2.83 -3.48 -1.71
CA GLY A 85 -3.35 -4.14 -2.91
C GLY A 85 -2.45 -4.02 -4.13
N PHE A 86 -1.52 -3.05 -4.18
CA PHE A 86 -0.78 -2.73 -5.41
C PHE A 86 0.72 -2.58 -5.19
N PRO A 87 1.55 -3.50 -5.72
CA PRO A 87 3.01 -3.40 -5.61
C PRO A 87 3.65 -2.35 -6.53
N TRP A 88 2.85 -1.56 -7.26
CA TRP A 88 3.36 -0.51 -8.14
C TRP A 88 3.07 0.89 -7.55
N PRO A 89 4.12 1.64 -7.13
CA PRO A 89 3.97 3.02 -6.69
C PRO A 89 3.20 3.89 -7.68
N ALA A 90 3.49 3.74 -8.98
CA ALA A 90 2.86 4.53 -10.03
C ALA A 90 1.35 4.28 -10.15
N LEU A 91 0.91 3.02 -9.97
CA LEU A 91 -0.51 2.68 -9.95
C LEU A 91 -1.21 3.32 -8.75
N ARG A 92 -0.62 3.22 -7.55
CA ARG A 92 -1.17 3.85 -6.34
C ARG A 92 -1.32 5.36 -6.51
N ASP A 93 -0.30 6.03 -7.06
CA ASP A 93 -0.35 7.46 -7.35
C ASP A 93 -1.44 7.84 -8.37
N ARG A 94 -1.64 7.01 -9.40
CA ARG A 94 -2.73 7.20 -10.39
C ARG A 94 -4.10 7.05 -9.76
N ILE A 95 -4.32 6.01 -8.95
CA ILE A 95 -5.60 5.80 -8.26
C ILE A 95 -5.95 7.03 -7.44
N LEU A 96 -5.03 7.48 -6.59
CA LEU A 96 -5.25 8.67 -5.75
C LEU A 96 -5.56 9.92 -6.56
N THR A 97 -4.82 10.15 -7.65
CA THR A 97 -5.02 11.32 -8.51
C THR A 97 -6.39 11.29 -9.18
N LEU A 98 -6.75 10.15 -9.77
CA LEU A 98 -8.01 10.02 -10.52
C LEU A 98 -9.23 10.00 -9.61
N THR A 99 -9.11 9.48 -8.38
CA THR A 99 -10.15 9.58 -7.36
C THR A 99 -10.37 11.03 -6.93
N GLU A 100 -9.30 11.79 -6.62
CA GLU A 100 -9.40 13.22 -6.26
C GLU A 100 -10.01 14.06 -7.39
N GLU A 101 -9.69 13.72 -8.65
CA GLU A 101 -10.26 14.35 -9.85
C GLU A 101 -11.70 13.89 -10.16
N ARG A 102 -12.24 12.93 -9.40
CA ARG A 102 -13.55 12.29 -9.62
C ARG A 102 -13.71 11.68 -11.02
N ILE A 103 -12.61 11.19 -11.59
CA ILE A 103 -12.60 10.48 -12.87
C ILE A 103 -12.97 9.01 -12.67
N ILE A 104 -12.55 8.43 -11.53
CA ILE A 104 -12.91 7.08 -11.13
C ILE A 104 -13.64 7.10 -9.78
N ASP A 105 -14.42 6.07 -9.53
CA ASP A 105 -15.02 5.78 -8.23
C ASP A 105 -14.15 4.74 -7.51
N GLU A 106 -13.58 5.11 -6.36
CA GLU A 106 -12.70 4.25 -5.56
C GLU A 106 -13.43 3.00 -5.06
N ASP A 107 -14.70 3.12 -4.69
CA ASP A 107 -15.50 2.01 -4.17
C ASP A 107 -15.79 0.99 -5.28
N GLU A 108 -16.06 1.46 -6.51
CA GLU A 108 -16.22 0.56 -7.66
C GLU A 108 -14.92 -0.16 -8.00
N LEU A 109 -13.78 0.52 -7.91
CA LEU A 109 -12.47 -0.10 -8.14
C LEU A 109 -12.15 -1.14 -7.06
N CYS A 110 -12.44 -0.83 -5.79
CA CYS A 110 -12.28 -1.75 -4.66
C CYS A 110 -13.15 -3.00 -4.83
N ALA A 111 -14.43 -2.81 -5.19
CA ALA A 111 -15.36 -3.90 -5.42
C ALA A 111 -14.88 -4.83 -6.54
N ASP A 112 -14.40 -4.27 -7.65
CA ASP A 112 -13.84 -5.05 -8.76
C ASP A 112 -12.60 -5.85 -8.38
N MET A 113 -11.77 -5.30 -7.50
CA MET A 113 -10.57 -5.99 -7.04
C MET A 113 -10.91 -7.20 -6.14
N ILE A 114 -11.91 -7.06 -5.26
CA ILE A 114 -12.23 -8.05 -4.21
C ILE A 114 -13.27 -9.09 -4.68
N MET A 115 -14.13 -8.75 -5.64
CA MET A 115 -15.23 -9.59 -6.11
C MET A 115 -14.97 -10.13 -7.53
N PRO A 116 -14.41 -11.35 -7.66
CA PRO A 116 -14.25 -12.04 -8.94
C PRO A 116 -15.58 -12.16 -9.70
N GLY A 117 -15.54 -11.99 -11.02
CA GLY A 117 -16.70 -12.28 -11.88
C GLY A 117 -17.79 -11.20 -11.91
N SER A 118 -17.53 -10.00 -11.40
CA SER A 118 -18.49 -8.88 -11.43
C SER A 118 -18.90 -8.47 -12.86
N TYR A 119 -18.08 -8.77 -13.88
CA TYR A 119 -18.31 -8.39 -15.28
C TYR A 119 -18.25 -9.53 -16.30
N ASP A 120 -17.39 -10.54 -16.10
CA ASP A 120 -17.24 -11.67 -17.04
C ASP A 120 -17.73 -13.02 -16.50
N GLY A 121 -18.18 -13.03 -15.24
CA GLY A 121 -18.81 -14.16 -14.59
C GLY A 121 -17.89 -15.28 -14.10
N GLN A 122 -16.57 -15.33 -14.38
CA GLN A 122 -15.74 -16.46 -13.91
C GLN A 122 -14.26 -16.19 -13.58
N GLN A 123 -13.65 -15.04 -13.89
CA GLN A 123 -12.22 -14.82 -13.61
C GLN A 123 -11.95 -13.79 -12.50
N PRO A 124 -10.91 -14.00 -11.67
CA PRO A 124 -10.46 -12.99 -10.71
C PRO A 124 -9.81 -11.80 -11.43
N SER A 125 -9.92 -10.60 -10.86
CA SER A 125 -9.29 -9.39 -11.41
C SER A 125 -7.77 -9.43 -11.37
N PHE A 126 -7.22 -10.08 -10.34
CA PHE A 126 -5.78 -10.31 -10.19
C PHE A 126 -5.50 -11.73 -9.71
N ILE A 127 -4.38 -12.29 -10.17
CA ILE A 127 -3.77 -13.52 -9.67
C ILE A 127 -2.38 -13.18 -9.16
N VAL A 128 -2.05 -13.65 -7.96
CA VAL A 128 -0.69 -13.54 -7.40
C VAL A 128 -0.03 -14.91 -7.46
N TRP A 129 1.00 -15.04 -8.27
CA TRP A 129 1.78 -16.24 -8.46
C TRP A 129 2.84 -16.41 -7.36
N GLY A 130 2.98 -17.64 -6.86
CA GLY A 130 3.94 -17.93 -5.79
C GLY A 130 3.45 -17.48 -4.40
N SER A 131 4.38 -17.16 -3.50
CA SER A 131 4.07 -16.90 -2.08
C SER A 131 4.33 -15.47 -1.62
N ASP A 132 4.94 -14.64 -2.46
CA ASP A 132 5.30 -13.26 -2.12
C ASP A 132 4.37 -12.27 -2.84
N ALA A 133 3.33 -11.83 -2.14
CA ALA A 133 2.40 -10.83 -2.66
C ALA A 133 3.04 -9.44 -2.82
N LEU A 134 4.25 -9.22 -2.29
CA LEU A 134 4.98 -7.97 -2.48
C LEU A 134 5.89 -8.03 -3.69
N ASP A 135 6.02 -9.14 -4.41
CA ASP A 135 6.77 -9.20 -5.67
C ASP A 135 5.93 -8.61 -6.82
N ASP A 136 6.33 -7.47 -7.38
CA ASP A 136 5.63 -6.81 -8.49
C ASP A 136 5.60 -7.64 -9.79
N ARG A 137 6.38 -8.73 -9.84
CA ARG A 137 6.46 -9.67 -10.96
C ARG A 137 5.57 -10.88 -10.76
N ALA A 138 5.08 -11.10 -9.55
CA ALA A 138 4.18 -12.19 -9.22
C ALA A 138 2.72 -11.90 -9.61
N TRP A 139 2.38 -10.66 -9.93
CA TRP A 139 0.99 -10.29 -10.18
C TRP A 139 0.64 -10.38 -11.67
N GLU A 140 -0.48 -11.04 -11.95
CA GLU A 140 -1.14 -11.10 -13.24
C GLU A 140 -2.51 -10.42 -13.14
N MET A 141 -2.83 -9.56 -14.10
CA MET A 141 -4.09 -8.83 -14.18
C MET A 141 -4.97 -9.44 -15.26
N SER A 142 -6.26 -9.60 -14.99
CA SER A 142 -7.18 -10.14 -16.00
C SER A 142 -7.44 -9.14 -17.11
N GLU A 143 -7.76 -9.67 -18.30
CA GLU A 143 -8.13 -8.84 -19.45
C GLU A 143 -9.37 -7.99 -19.16
N GLY A 144 -10.36 -8.53 -18.45
CA GLY A 144 -11.58 -7.81 -18.09
C GLY A 144 -11.32 -6.61 -17.19
N PHE A 145 -10.46 -6.76 -16.18
CA PHE A 145 -10.04 -5.64 -15.34
C PHE A 145 -9.28 -4.59 -16.16
N ALA A 146 -8.37 -5.04 -17.03
CA ALA A 146 -7.58 -4.15 -17.88
C ALA A 146 -8.45 -3.32 -18.85
N GLN A 147 -9.48 -3.93 -19.43
CA GLN A 147 -10.41 -3.26 -20.32
C GLN A 147 -11.30 -2.25 -19.59
N ARG A 148 -11.66 -2.49 -18.31
CA ARG A 148 -12.49 -1.58 -17.53
C ARG A 148 -11.72 -0.39 -16.99
N TRP A 149 -10.46 -0.60 -16.57
CA TRP A 149 -9.64 0.43 -15.93
C TRP A 149 -8.40 0.81 -16.75
N PRO A 150 -8.52 1.11 -18.06
CA PRO A 150 -7.35 1.32 -18.92
C PRO A 150 -6.50 2.53 -18.51
N MET A 151 -7.09 3.52 -17.84
CA MET A 151 -6.41 4.70 -17.31
C MET A 151 -5.46 4.40 -16.14
N LEU A 152 -5.63 3.26 -15.48
CA LEU A 152 -4.78 2.84 -14.36
C LEU A 152 -3.52 2.10 -14.83
N ILE A 153 -3.55 1.56 -16.05
CA ILE A 153 -2.52 0.65 -16.55
C ILE A 153 -1.35 1.44 -17.12
N ASP A 154 -0.14 1.01 -16.75
CA ASP A 154 1.11 1.52 -17.29
C ASP A 154 1.82 0.46 -18.13
N GLU A 155 2.70 0.89 -19.03
CA GLU A 155 3.59 -0.01 -19.77
C GLU A 155 4.46 -0.86 -18.83
N GLU A 156 4.86 -0.31 -17.68
CA GLU A 156 5.64 -1.05 -16.67
C GLU A 156 4.90 -2.24 -16.05
N MET A 157 3.56 -2.23 -16.13
CA MET A 157 2.70 -3.31 -15.64
C MET A 157 2.44 -4.38 -16.71
N ILE A 158 2.71 -4.08 -17.99
CA ILE A 158 2.49 -5.00 -19.11
C ILE A 158 3.81 -5.68 -19.45
N LYS A 159 3.98 -6.92 -18.96
CA LYS A 159 5.15 -7.75 -19.26
C LYS A 159 4.73 -8.83 -20.27
N THR A 160 5.19 -8.71 -21.51
CA THR A 160 4.97 -9.70 -22.60
C THR A 160 5.96 -10.85 -22.55
#